data_AF-A0A7W0XID7-F1
#
_entry.id   AF-A0A7W0XID7-F1
#
_cell.length_a   1.000
_cell.length_b   1.000
_cell.length_c   1.000
_cell.angle_alpha   90.00
_cell.angle_beta   90.00
_cell.angle_gamma   90.00
#
_symmetry.space_group_name_H-M   'P 1'
#
loop_
_entity.id
_entity.type
_entity.pdbx_description
1 polymer ?
#
loop_
_entity_poly.entity_id
_entity_poly.type
_entity_poly.pdbx_seq_one_letter_code
_entity_poly.pdbx_strand_id
1 'polypeptide(L)'
;MLDELSPHLARSKAADLLGRLEDKRADQALPAEMELALLWALSRLGEIEIEPEWFGTGRVPDAYSEGLFPGLSAFIEIAAVSDASLSGEEDMRRASRLISDHASKIKRRSGSYLYYRFAEESGYINGAYYRRRRVVRDFGLDDNMRRVIADWVQLGTVAGTRNSSPDYK
;
A
#
# COMPACT_ATOMS: atom_id res chain seq x y z
N MET A 1 -11.65 -20.16 10.99
CA MET A 1 -10.75 -20.24 9.80
C MET A 1 -9.55 -21.15 10.03
N LEU A 2 -8.55 -20.78 10.85
CA LEU A 2 -7.35 -21.64 11.07
C LEU A 2 -7.69 -23.03 11.61
N ASP A 3 -8.52 -23.11 12.67
CA ASP A 3 -8.93 -24.40 13.24
C ASP A 3 -9.71 -25.28 12.25
N GLU A 4 -10.51 -24.64 11.38
CA GLU A 4 -11.30 -25.34 10.36
C GLU A 4 -10.45 -25.84 9.19
N LEU A 5 -9.38 -25.13 8.86
CA LEU A 5 -8.40 -25.54 7.85
C LEU A 5 -7.33 -26.49 8.40
N SER A 6 -7.27 -26.69 9.71
CA SER A 6 -6.28 -27.57 10.36
C SER A 6 -6.18 -28.99 9.75
N PRO A 7 -7.24 -29.63 9.22
CA PRO A 7 -7.10 -30.93 8.57
C PRO A 7 -6.34 -30.90 7.24
N HIS A 8 -6.28 -29.73 6.60
CA HIS A 8 -5.67 -29.52 5.28
C HIS A 8 -4.35 -28.73 5.35
N LEU A 9 -4.03 -28.13 6.49
CA LEU A 9 -2.84 -27.31 6.69
C LEU A 9 -1.68 -28.12 7.28
N ALA A 10 -0.53 -28.07 6.61
CA ALA A 10 0.72 -28.50 7.21
C ALA A 10 1.03 -27.66 8.46
N ARG A 11 1.63 -28.27 9.49
CA ARG A 11 1.95 -27.58 10.74
C ARG A 11 2.88 -26.38 10.53
N SER A 12 3.81 -26.47 9.58
CA SER A 12 4.69 -25.37 9.18
C SER A 12 3.91 -24.19 8.60
N LYS A 13 2.98 -24.45 7.67
CA LYS A 13 2.14 -23.42 7.05
C LYS A 13 1.20 -22.76 8.05
N ALA A 14 0.60 -23.55 8.95
CA ALA A 14 -0.26 -23.03 10.00
C ALA A 14 0.52 -22.09 10.95
N ALA A 15 1.76 -22.46 11.30
CA ALA A 15 2.64 -21.62 12.11
C ALA A 15 3.10 -20.35 11.39
N ASP A 16 3.41 -20.43 10.09
CA ASP A 16 3.75 -19.26 9.26
C ASP A 16 2.58 -18.27 9.18
N LEU A 17 1.39 -18.76 8.83
CA LEU A 17 0.19 -17.93 8.76
C LEU A 17 -0.12 -17.27 10.11
N LEU A 18 -0.07 -18.03 11.20
CA LEU A 18 -0.29 -17.47 12.54
C LEU A 18 0.76 -16.40 12.88
N GLY A 19 2.03 -16.66 12.60
CA GLY A 19 3.11 -15.69 12.86
C GLY A 19 2.95 -14.39 12.07
N ARG A 20 2.51 -14.48 10.81
CA ARG A 20 2.25 -13.30 9.96
C ARG A 20 0.98 -12.56 10.37
N LEU A 21 -0.07 -13.27 10.81
CA LEU A 21 -1.31 -12.68 11.33
C LEU A 21 -1.09 -11.92 12.64
N GLU A 22 -0.17 -12.40 13.48
CA GLU A 22 0.21 -11.73 14.73
C GLU A 22 1.22 -10.59 14.53
N ASP A 23 1.72 -10.38 13.29
CA ASP A 23 2.65 -9.30 12.98
C ASP A 23 1.94 -7.94 13.07
N LYS A 24 2.57 -6.97 13.73
CA LYS A 24 2.02 -5.61 13.88
C LYS A 24 2.04 -4.81 12.57
N ARG A 25 2.83 -5.24 11.59
CA ARG A 25 3.01 -4.54 10.33
C ARG A 25 1.90 -4.96 9.35
N ALA A 26 1.11 -3.99 8.91
CA ALA A 26 -0.03 -4.22 8.03
C ALA A 26 0.37 -4.85 6.68
N ASP A 27 1.58 -4.60 6.19
CA ASP A 27 2.13 -5.21 4.97
C ASP A 27 2.44 -6.71 5.11
N GLN A 28 2.37 -7.27 6.32
CA GLN A 28 2.54 -8.69 6.60
C GLN A 28 1.20 -9.33 7.02
N ALA A 29 0.48 -8.69 7.94
CA ALA A 29 -0.77 -9.19 8.49
C ALA A 29 -1.91 -9.23 7.45
N LEU A 30 -2.07 -8.17 6.63
CA LEU A 30 -3.14 -8.11 5.62
C LEU A 30 -2.96 -9.17 4.52
N PRO A 31 -1.75 -9.39 3.97
CA PRO A 31 -1.51 -10.53 3.10
C PRO A 31 -1.87 -11.88 3.71
N ALA A 32 -1.48 -12.11 4.95
CA ALA A 32 -1.75 -13.38 5.63
C ALA A 32 -3.25 -13.59 5.90
N GLU A 33 -3.99 -12.53 6.24
CA GLU A 33 -5.44 -12.56 6.38
C GLU A 33 -6.13 -12.90 5.07
N MET A 34 -5.71 -12.27 3.97
CA MET A 34 -6.24 -12.54 2.63
C MET A 34 -5.95 -13.99 2.19
N GLU A 35 -4.74 -14.47 2.43
CA GLU A 35 -4.32 -15.85 2.15
C GLU A 35 -5.18 -16.85 2.93
N LEU A 36 -5.32 -16.65 4.24
CA LEU A 36 -6.14 -17.49 5.10
C LEU A 36 -7.62 -17.50 4.67
N ALA A 37 -8.17 -16.32 4.35
CA ALA A 37 -9.56 -16.18 3.94
C ALA A 37 -9.84 -16.89 2.60
N LEU A 38 -8.92 -16.77 1.64
CA LEU A 38 -9.05 -17.43 0.34
C LEU A 38 -8.91 -18.95 0.47
N LEU A 39 -7.91 -19.45 1.21
CA LEU A 39 -7.78 -20.89 1.47
C LEU A 39 -9.04 -21.45 2.15
N TRP A 40 -9.58 -20.73 3.14
CA TRP A 40 -10.81 -21.13 3.82
C TRP A 40 -12.02 -21.11 2.89
N ALA A 41 -12.15 -20.11 2.02
CA ALA A 41 -13.24 -20.05 1.04
C ALA A 41 -13.14 -21.20 0.02
N LEU A 42 -11.94 -21.49 -0.47
CA LEU A 42 -11.69 -22.58 -1.40
C LEU A 42 -12.03 -23.94 -0.78
N SER A 43 -11.71 -24.15 0.50
CA SER A 43 -12.04 -25.40 1.20
C SER A 43 -13.55 -25.62 1.38
N ARG A 44 -14.38 -24.59 1.16
CA ARG A 44 -15.84 -24.70 1.16
C ARG A 44 -16.43 -25.06 -0.21
N LEU A 45 -15.65 -24.91 -1.29
CA LEU A 45 -16.10 -25.17 -2.66
C LEU A 45 -15.81 -26.60 -3.11
N GLY A 46 -14.90 -27.31 -2.44
CA GLY A 46 -14.58 -28.70 -2.74
C GLY A 46 -13.35 -29.18 -1.99
N GLU A 47 -12.86 -30.36 -2.36
CA GLU A 47 -11.57 -30.84 -1.87
C GLU A 47 -10.45 -29.90 -2.33
N ILE A 48 -9.60 -29.54 -1.38
CA ILE A 48 -8.40 -28.74 -1.62
C ILE A 48 -7.21 -29.42 -0.97
N GLU A 49 -6.07 -29.27 -1.61
CA GLU A 49 -4.76 -29.60 -1.06
C GLU A 49 -3.95 -28.31 -0.98
N ILE A 50 -3.50 -27.97 0.23
CA ILE A 50 -2.72 -26.75 0.48
C ILE A 50 -1.25 -27.13 0.42
N GLU A 51 -0.46 -26.38 -0.35
CA GLU A 51 0.96 -26.67 -0.61
C GLU A 51 1.20 -28.13 -1.05
N PRO A 52 0.63 -28.58 -2.18
CA PRO A 52 0.70 -29.98 -2.62
C PRO A 52 2.15 -30.42 -2.85
N GLU A 53 2.71 -31.20 -1.91
CA GLU A 53 4.11 -31.61 -1.91
C GLU A 53 4.51 -32.42 -3.17
N TRP A 54 3.53 -33.12 -3.77
CA TRP A 54 3.73 -33.90 -5.00
C TRP A 54 3.96 -33.02 -6.25
N PHE A 55 3.67 -31.72 -6.20
CA PHE A 55 3.87 -30.80 -7.33
C PHE A 55 5.36 -30.66 -7.70
N GLY A 56 6.26 -30.91 -6.75
CA GLY A 56 7.70 -30.99 -6.98
C GLY A 56 8.51 -30.16 -5.98
N THR A 57 9.84 -30.17 -6.15
CA THR A 57 10.80 -29.53 -5.22
C THR A 57 11.02 -28.04 -5.48
N GLY A 58 10.27 -27.45 -6.40
CA GLY A 58 10.38 -26.04 -6.81
C GLY A 58 9.36 -25.14 -6.11
N ARG A 59 8.89 -24.12 -6.83
CA ARG A 59 7.77 -23.28 -6.38
C ARG A 59 6.48 -24.11 -6.42
N VAL A 60 6.03 -24.55 -5.26
CA VAL A 60 4.75 -25.23 -5.04
C VAL A 60 3.63 -24.17 -5.05
N PRO A 61 2.48 -24.44 -5.69
CA PRO A 61 1.34 -23.54 -5.61
C PRO A 61 0.78 -23.47 -4.19
N ASP A 62 0.13 -22.37 -3.83
CA ASP A 62 -0.51 -22.22 -2.52
C ASP A 62 -1.61 -23.25 -2.29
N ALA A 63 -2.36 -23.60 -3.34
CA ALA A 63 -3.36 -24.67 -3.30
C ALA A 63 -3.60 -25.36 -4.64
N TYR A 64 -4.13 -26.58 -4.56
CA TYR A 64 -4.61 -27.41 -5.66
C TYR A 64 -6.05 -27.87 -5.41
N SER A 65 -6.86 -27.92 -6.46
CA SER A 65 -8.21 -28.51 -6.39
C SER A 65 -8.68 -29.01 -7.76
N GLU A 66 -9.36 -30.15 -7.77
CA GLU A 66 -10.12 -30.65 -8.92
C GLU A 66 -11.61 -30.31 -8.84
N GLY A 67 -12.06 -29.78 -7.69
CA GLY A 67 -13.48 -29.48 -7.41
C GLY A 67 -13.91 -28.09 -7.84
N LEU A 68 -12.98 -27.17 -8.08
CA LEU A 68 -13.29 -25.77 -8.42
C LEU A 68 -13.93 -25.59 -9.79
N PHE A 69 -13.47 -26.36 -10.78
CA PHE A 69 -13.94 -26.28 -12.14
C PHE A 69 -14.29 -27.69 -12.64
N PRO A 70 -15.54 -27.95 -13.06
CA PRO A 70 -15.94 -29.29 -13.51
C PRO A 70 -15.03 -29.84 -14.62
N GLY A 71 -14.37 -30.96 -14.33
CA GLY A 71 -13.50 -31.66 -15.28
C GLY A 71 -12.12 -31.01 -15.50
N LEU A 72 -11.73 -30.02 -14.69
CA LEU A 72 -10.44 -29.34 -14.79
C LEU A 72 -9.75 -29.26 -13.43
N SER A 73 -8.43 -29.48 -13.42
CA SER A 73 -7.59 -29.20 -12.26
C SER A 73 -7.25 -27.72 -12.17
N ALA A 74 -7.31 -27.15 -10.97
CA ALA A 74 -6.94 -25.79 -10.66
C ALA A 74 -5.67 -25.75 -9.79
N PHE A 75 -4.67 -25.03 -10.25
CA PHE A 75 -3.49 -24.64 -9.47
C PHE A 75 -3.64 -23.18 -9.09
N ILE A 76 -3.52 -22.87 -7.80
CA ILE A 76 -3.95 -21.60 -7.23
C ILE A 76 -2.75 -20.92 -6.61
N GLU A 77 -2.50 -19.69 -7.04
CA GLU A 77 -1.53 -18.79 -6.41
C GLU A 77 -2.23 -17.57 -5.83
N ILE A 78 -2.00 -17.34 -4.55
CA ILE A 78 -2.58 -16.26 -3.77
C ILE A 78 -1.53 -15.16 -3.62
N ALA A 79 -1.61 -14.19 -4.53
CA ALA A 79 -0.81 -12.97 -4.43
C ALA A 79 -1.63 -11.88 -3.72
N ALA A 80 -1.25 -11.56 -2.49
CA ALA A 80 -1.76 -10.36 -1.83
C ALA A 80 -1.05 -9.12 -2.36
N VAL A 81 -1.80 -8.17 -2.90
CA VAL A 81 -1.28 -6.85 -3.25
C VAL A 81 -1.17 -6.05 -1.95
N SER A 82 0.05 -5.81 -1.47
CA SER A 82 0.23 -4.90 -0.34
C SER A 82 0.17 -3.45 -0.85
N ASP A 83 -0.97 -2.80 -0.63
CA ASP A 83 -1.10 -1.33 -0.79
C ASP A 83 -0.29 -0.54 0.26
N ALA A 84 0.44 -1.25 1.14
CA ALA A 84 1.24 -0.66 2.22
C ALA A 84 2.42 0.17 1.72
N SER A 85 2.81 0.04 0.45
CA SER A 85 3.61 1.04 -0.24
C SER A 85 2.80 1.56 -1.43
N LEU A 86 2.32 2.79 -1.34
CA LEU A 86 1.89 3.50 -2.55
C LEU A 86 3.11 3.51 -3.48
N SER A 87 3.02 2.91 -4.66
CA SER A 87 4.06 3.05 -5.68
C SER A 87 4.49 4.54 -5.78
N GLY A 88 5.77 4.86 -5.73
CA GLY A 88 6.24 6.26 -5.71
C GLY A 88 6.02 7.03 -4.40
N GLU A 89 5.74 6.36 -3.27
CA GLU A 89 5.73 6.97 -1.93
C GLU A 89 7.06 7.64 -1.61
N GLU A 90 8.17 7.01 -1.96
CA GLU A 90 9.50 7.60 -1.78
C GLU A 90 9.66 8.91 -2.57
N ASP A 91 9.12 8.96 -3.80
CA ASP A 91 9.14 10.16 -4.63
C ASP A 91 8.28 11.27 -4.03
N MET A 92 7.08 10.93 -3.57
CA MET A 92 6.17 11.85 -2.87
C MET A 92 6.82 12.39 -1.59
N ARG A 93 7.41 11.51 -0.78
CA ARG A 93 8.11 11.86 0.47
C ARG A 93 9.33 12.74 0.20
N ARG A 94 10.10 12.46 -0.85
CA ARG A 94 11.23 13.30 -1.27
C ARG A 94 10.75 14.69 -1.71
N ALA A 95 9.71 14.76 -2.53
CA ALA A 95 9.14 16.03 -2.97
C ALA A 95 8.62 16.87 -1.79
N SER A 96 7.88 16.28 -0.86
CA SER A 96 7.45 16.94 0.39
C SER A 96 8.62 17.48 1.20
N ARG A 97 9.69 16.70 1.37
CA ARG A 97 10.89 17.14 2.10
C ARG A 97 11.55 18.34 1.43
N LEU A 98 11.75 18.30 0.10
CA LEU A 98 12.36 19.41 -0.64
C LEU A 98 11.58 20.71 -0.46
N ILE A 99 10.25 20.64 -0.51
CA ILE A 99 9.37 21.80 -0.30
C ILE A 99 9.45 22.28 1.15
N SER A 100 9.32 21.38 2.13
CA SER A 100 9.40 21.72 3.57
C SER A 100 10.75 22.30 3.98
N ASP A 101 11.84 21.77 3.45
CA ASP A 101 13.19 22.26 3.72
C ASP A 101 13.39 23.66 3.13
N HIS A 102 12.90 23.89 1.90
CA HIS A 102 12.98 25.22 1.30
C HIS A 102 12.14 26.26 2.07
N ALA A 103 10.91 25.91 2.45
CA ALA A 103 10.07 26.75 3.29
C ALA A 103 10.73 27.06 4.65
N SER A 104 11.41 26.07 5.25
CA SER A 104 12.10 26.24 6.53
C SER A 104 13.36 27.11 6.44
N LYS A 105 13.99 27.21 5.26
CA LYS A 105 15.08 28.16 4.97
C LYS A 105 14.57 29.60 4.90
N ILE A 106 13.35 29.81 4.39
CA ILE A 106 12.71 31.13 4.32
C ILE A 106 12.28 31.59 5.71
N LYS A 107 11.58 30.72 6.45
CA LYS A 107 11.15 30.99 7.82
C LYS A 107 11.28 29.73 8.66
N ARG A 108 12.00 29.86 9.78
CA ARG A 108 12.33 28.74 10.67
C ARG A 108 11.07 27.96 11.05
N ARG A 109 11.10 26.63 10.87
CA ARG A 109 10.01 25.67 11.15
C ARG A 109 8.76 25.79 10.27
N SER A 110 8.71 26.68 9.28
CA SER A 110 7.53 26.78 8.40
C SER A 110 7.21 25.48 7.66
N GLY A 111 8.21 24.68 7.30
CA GLY A 111 8.00 23.40 6.63
C GLY A 111 7.24 22.35 7.45
N SER A 112 7.19 22.48 8.78
CA SER A 112 6.43 21.58 9.67
C SER A 112 4.92 21.82 9.65
N TYR A 113 4.49 22.95 9.08
CA TYR A 113 3.08 23.33 8.98
C TYR A 113 2.53 23.13 7.56
N LEU A 114 3.28 22.45 6.69
CA LEU A 114 2.86 22.16 5.33
C LEU A 114 2.20 20.78 5.26
N TYR A 115 1.04 20.72 4.62
CA TYR A 115 0.32 19.50 4.33
C TYR A 115 0.26 19.31 2.82
N TYR A 116 0.51 18.08 2.36
CA TYR A 116 0.65 17.77 0.94
C TYR A 116 -0.49 16.87 0.48
N ARG A 117 -1.04 17.19 -0.70
CA ARG A 117 -1.88 16.29 -1.47
C ARG A 117 -1.24 16.11 -2.84
N PHE A 118 -1.05 14.86 -3.25
CA PHE A 118 -0.48 14.53 -4.55
C PHE A 118 -1.60 14.17 -5.51
N ALA A 119 -1.61 14.86 -6.65
CA ALA A 119 -2.59 14.61 -7.70
C ALA A 119 -2.13 13.48 -8.62
N GLU A 120 -3.11 12.81 -9.21
CA GLU A 120 -2.91 11.79 -10.22
C GLU A 120 -3.48 12.23 -11.56
N GLU A 121 -2.93 11.67 -12.62
CA GLU A 121 -3.42 11.79 -13.98
C GLU A 121 -3.70 10.39 -14.49
N SER A 122 -4.85 10.21 -15.13
CA SER A 122 -5.22 8.95 -15.76
C SER A 122 -5.84 9.18 -17.13
N GLY A 123 -5.77 8.17 -17.98
CA GLY A 123 -6.26 8.25 -19.35
C GLY A 123 -5.98 6.97 -20.13
N TYR A 124 -6.10 7.06 -21.46
CA TYR A 124 -5.81 5.96 -22.37
C TYR A 124 -4.75 6.40 -23.39
N ILE A 125 -3.73 5.58 -23.58
CA ILE A 125 -2.72 5.73 -24.65
C ILE A 125 -2.65 4.40 -25.39
N ASN A 126 -2.85 4.42 -26.71
CA ASN A 126 -2.83 3.23 -27.57
C ASN A 126 -3.73 2.08 -27.07
N GLY A 127 -4.89 2.40 -26.50
CA GLY A 127 -5.84 1.42 -25.95
C GLY A 127 -5.47 0.86 -24.57
N ALA A 128 -4.30 1.21 -24.01
CA ALA A 128 -3.93 0.85 -22.65
C ALA A 128 -4.34 1.96 -21.67
N TYR A 129 -5.02 1.59 -20.59
CA TYR A 129 -5.30 2.52 -19.49
C TYR A 129 -4.00 2.82 -18.73
N TYR A 130 -3.75 4.10 -18.48
CA TYR A 130 -2.66 4.53 -17.61
C TYR A 130 -3.20 5.32 -16.42
N ARG A 131 -2.52 5.18 -15.29
CA ARG A 131 -2.67 6.01 -14.10
C ARG A 131 -1.26 6.35 -13.62
N ARG A 132 -0.92 7.64 -13.61
CA ARG A 132 0.39 8.15 -13.19
C ARG A 132 0.23 9.27 -12.17
N ARG A 133 1.10 9.28 -11.17
CA ARG A 133 1.19 10.40 -10.22
C ARG A 133 1.84 11.59 -10.93
N ARG A 134 1.44 12.81 -10.55
CA ARG A 134 2.08 14.01 -11.10
C ARG A 134 3.47 14.27 -10.53
N VAL A 135 3.82 13.64 -9.41
CA VAL A 135 5.19 13.65 -8.88
C VAL A 135 6.04 12.68 -9.68
N VAL A 136 7.19 13.18 -10.14
CA VAL A 136 8.19 12.39 -10.87
C VAL A 136 9.43 12.16 -10.02
N ARG A 137 10.18 11.11 -10.35
CA ARG A 137 11.42 10.72 -9.66
C ARG A 137 12.48 11.82 -9.62
N ASP A 138 12.48 12.71 -10.60
CA ASP A 138 13.50 13.74 -10.75
C ASP A 138 12.97 15.11 -10.32
N PHE A 139 11.85 15.13 -9.57
CA PHE A 139 11.23 16.37 -9.09
C PHE A 139 12.24 17.22 -8.33
N GLY A 140 12.38 18.47 -8.77
CA GLY A 140 13.16 19.52 -8.15
C GLY A 140 12.40 20.84 -8.17
N LEU A 141 12.71 21.71 -7.20
CA LEU A 141 12.13 23.04 -7.14
C LEU A 141 12.80 23.95 -8.17
N ASP A 142 12.06 24.37 -9.18
CA ASP A 142 12.45 25.44 -10.09
C ASP A 142 12.29 26.83 -9.43
N ASP A 143 12.79 27.87 -10.10
CA ASP A 143 12.78 29.24 -9.57
C ASP A 143 11.37 29.80 -9.38
N ASN A 144 10.41 29.37 -10.20
CA ASN A 144 9.03 29.82 -10.08
C ASN A 144 8.37 29.20 -8.84
N MET A 145 8.54 27.89 -8.63
CA MET A 145 8.05 27.19 -7.44
C MET A 145 8.66 27.76 -6.16
N ARG A 146 9.96 28.06 -6.15
CA ARG A 146 10.65 28.69 -5.02
C ARG A 146 10.02 30.04 -4.67
N ARG A 147 9.76 30.86 -5.68
CA ARG A 147 9.11 32.16 -5.52
C ARG A 147 7.71 32.01 -4.92
N VAL A 148 6.89 31.12 -5.47
CA VAL A 148 5.53 30.86 -4.95
C VAL A 148 5.56 30.39 -3.50
N ILE A 149 6.49 29.51 -3.12
CA ILE A 149 6.66 29.07 -1.73
C ILE A 149 7.07 30.23 -0.83
N ALA A 150 8.01 31.08 -1.28
CA ALA A 150 8.45 32.25 -0.53
C ALA A 150 7.31 33.23 -0.28
N ASP A 151 6.56 33.56 -1.33
CA ASP A 151 5.40 34.45 -1.25
C ASP A 151 4.36 33.89 -0.27
N TRP A 152 4.05 32.59 -0.35
CA TRP A 152 3.07 31.95 0.52
C TRP A 152 3.49 31.95 2.00
N VAL A 153 4.76 31.61 2.28
CA VAL A 153 5.32 31.61 3.65
C VAL A 153 5.34 33.02 4.24
N GLN A 154 5.63 34.03 3.42
CA GLN A 154 5.66 35.43 3.84
C GLN A 154 4.24 36.00 4.03
N LEU A 155 3.30 35.73 3.12
CA LEU A 155 1.89 36.15 3.23
C LEU A 155 1.19 35.54 4.44
N GLY A 156 1.46 34.27 4.74
CA GLY A 156 0.97 33.61 5.97
C GLY A 156 1.49 34.25 7.27
N THR A 157 2.49 35.13 7.19
CA THR A 157 2.98 35.93 8.33
C THR A 157 2.11 37.18 8.58
N VAL A 158 1.43 37.70 7.55
CA VAL A 158 0.58 38.90 7.66
C VAL A 158 -0.81 38.57 8.22
N ALA A 159 -1.35 37.37 7.93
CA ALA A 159 -2.66 36.95 8.45
C ALA A 159 -2.63 36.51 9.92
N GLY A 160 -1.45 36.20 10.49
CA GLY A 160 -1.30 35.66 11.85
C GLY A 160 -1.47 36.66 13.00
N THR A 161 -1.69 37.96 12.73
CA THR A 161 -1.88 38.99 13.77
C THR A 161 -3.34 39.32 14.08
N ARG A 162 -4.33 38.68 13.45
CA ARG A 162 -5.74 38.84 13.81
C ARG A 162 -6.51 37.54 13.60
N ASN A 163 -6.65 36.75 14.67
CA ASN A 163 -7.92 36.11 15.03
C ASN A 163 -7.73 35.36 16.35
N SER A 164 -8.18 36.00 17.43
CA SER A 164 -8.64 35.35 18.64
C SER A 164 -9.70 34.31 18.26
N SER A 165 -9.41 33.03 18.52
CA SER A 165 -10.40 31.95 18.44
C SER A 165 -11.62 32.30 19.29
N PRO A 166 -12.86 32.09 18.80
CA PRO A 166 -13.98 31.90 19.70
C PRO A 166 -13.85 30.51 20.32
N ASP A 167 -13.84 30.48 21.65
CA ASP A 167 -14.03 29.26 22.44
C ASP A 167 -15.29 28.54 21.96
N TYR A 168 -15.15 27.26 21.63
CA TYR A 168 -16.28 26.33 21.60
C TYR A 168 -16.24 25.47 22.86
N LYS A 169 -17.26 25.66 23.70
CA LYS A 169 -17.62 24.79 24.83
C LYS A 169 -18.14 23.45 24.31
#